data_AF-A0A8H5QN19-F1
#
_entry.id   AF-A0A8H5QN19-F1
#
_cell.length_a   1.000
_cell.length_b   1.000
_cell.length_c   1.000
_cell.angle_alpha   90.00
_cell.angle_beta   90.00
_cell.angle_gamma   90.00
#
_symmetry.space_group_name_H-M   'P 1'
#
loop_
_entity.id
_entity.type
_entity.pdbx_description
1 polymer ?
#
loop_
_entity_poly.entity_id
_entity_poly.type
_entity_poly.pdbx_seq_one_letter_code
_entity_poly.pdbx_strand_id
1 'polypeptide(L)'
;MPNLEGLNLRFRTSALSRLDEGRKTELNSRMVAKPKLKTLNFIQDNPRETYGMILNDIPLLFHPSLTTLKLQKVRIREFGRPSVRPLPFENLDSFYLHAPDYSYEVLNKFLKNAKSLRHLEFHHPFEVSARSDPPDFSELLQPCKSSLQILELWWDCMDPLCFNNPGMKFADLTALQYLAIPPRALFGPYWFENDLDFLQMLKDHIPPNLKVLFLQDISPCWSDEELDEELDEDCDPEAILLPNDYKLIKALLTNKELFPSLRYIAWTSEIGTIPPEDLDNMAAELGMAIKLVANRPELPPDPKWLDSL
;
A
#
# COMPACT_ATOMS: atom_id res chain seq x y z
N MET A 1 -25.71 -3.29 -23.49
CA MET A 1 -25.98 -3.60 -22.06
C MET A 1 -26.04 -2.29 -21.26
N PRO A 2 -27.17 -1.56 -21.28
CA PRO A 2 -27.29 -0.25 -20.62
C PRO A 2 -27.34 -0.34 -19.08
N ASN A 3 -27.67 -1.52 -18.53
CA ASN A 3 -27.79 -1.79 -17.10
C ASN A 3 -26.61 -2.60 -16.52
N LEU A 4 -25.48 -2.67 -17.23
CA LEU A 4 -24.32 -3.40 -16.74
C LEU A 4 -23.69 -2.62 -15.56
N GLU A 5 -23.67 -3.23 -14.38
CA GLU A 5 -23.10 -2.63 -13.17
C GLU A 5 -21.70 -3.14 -12.83
N GLY A 6 -21.34 -4.34 -13.28
CA GLY A 6 -20.02 -4.93 -13.04
C GLY A 6 -19.47 -5.60 -14.28
N LEU A 7 -18.17 -5.44 -14.51
CA LEU A 7 -17.44 -6.12 -15.57
C LEU A 7 -16.17 -6.75 -15.01
N ASN A 8 -15.96 -8.03 -15.30
CA ASN A 8 -14.79 -8.78 -14.87
C ASN A 8 -14.10 -9.38 -16.10
N LEU A 9 -12.96 -8.80 -16.44
CA LEU A 9 -12.12 -9.19 -17.56
C LEU A 9 -10.94 -9.99 -17.01
N ARG A 10 -11.04 -11.32 -17.08
CA ARG A 10 -10.00 -12.24 -16.64
C ARG A 10 -9.33 -12.92 -17.81
N PHE A 11 -8.00 -12.90 -17.81
CA PHE A 11 -7.18 -13.45 -18.87
C PHE A 11 -6.31 -14.56 -18.30
N ARG A 12 -6.33 -15.74 -18.94
CA ARG A 12 -5.42 -16.86 -18.62
C ARG A 12 -4.20 -16.92 -19.54
N THR A 13 -4.30 -16.22 -20.67
CA THR A 13 -3.25 -15.96 -21.66
C THR A 13 -3.48 -14.53 -22.14
N SER A 14 -2.48 -13.87 -22.73
CA SER A 14 -2.57 -12.52 -23.31
C SER A 14 -3.60 -12.39 -24.45
N ALA A 15 -4.88 -12.70 -24.21
CA ALA A 15 -5.92 -12.84 -25.22
C ALA A 15 -6.30 -11.50 -25.85
N LEU A 16 -6.26 -10.41 -25.07
CA LEU A 16 -6.46 -9.05 -25.61
C LEU A 16 -5.28 -8.56 -26.45
N SER A 17 -4.05 -9.02 -26.20
CA SER A 17 -2.90 -8.66 -27.06
C SER A 17 -2.93 -9.41 -28.39
N ARG A 18 -3.78 -10.44 -28.51
CA ARG A 18 -4.05 -11.18 -29.75
C ARG A 18 -5.27 -10.64 -30.52
N LEU A 19 -6.03 -9.71 -29.96
CA LEU A 19 -7.08 -9.02 -30.71
C LEU A 19 -6.41 -8.06 -31.68
N ASP A 20 -6.78 -8.15 -32.96
CA ASP A 20 -6.45 -7.11 -33.92
C ASP A 20 -7.09 -5.77 -33.53
N GLU A 21 -6.56 -4.70 -34.10
CA GLU A 21 -7.02 -3.32 -33.84
C GLU A 21 -8.50 -3.12 -34.16
N GLY A 22 -9.05 -3.86 -35.14
CA GLY A 22 -10.46 -3.80 -35.51
C GLY A 22 -11.35 -4.32 -34.38
N ARG A 23 -11.00 -5.45 -33.78
CA ARG A 23 -11.74 -6.06 -32.66
C ARG A 23 -11.60 -5.26 -31.37
N LYS A 24 -10.44 -4.64 -31.12
CA LYS A 24 -10.27 -3.69 -30.00
C LYS A 24 -11.13 -2.46 -30.18
N THR A 25 -11.15 -1.90 -31.39
CA THR A 25 -12.01 -0.77 -31.73
C THR A 25 -13.49 -1.12 -31.58
N GLU A 26 -13.90 -2.31 -32.02
CA GLU A 26 -15.25 -2.80 -31.83
C GLU A 26 -15.60 -2.97 -30.34
N LEU A 27 -14.71 -3.56 -29.54
CA LEU A 27 -14.89 -3.69 -28.10
C LEU A 27 -15.03 -2.31 -27.43
N ASN A 28 -14.15 -1.37 -27.75
CA ASN A 28 -14.21 0.01 -27.25
C ASN A 28 -15.53 0.70 -27.65
N SER A 29 -15.97 0.54 -28.90
CA SER A 29 -17.25 1.09 -29.38
C SER A 29 -18.43 0.51 -28.59
N ARG A 30 -18.34 -0.77 -28.20
CA ARG A 30 -19.34 -1.44 -27.36
C ARG A 30 -19.19 -1.07 -25.88
N MET A 31 -18.00 -0.65 -25.46
CA MET A 31 -17.66 -0.25 -24.09
C MET A 31 -17.76 1.25 -23.85
N VAL A 32 -18.15 2.06 -24.85
CA VAL A 32 -18.47 3.49 -24.69
C VAL A 32 -19.24 3.70 -23.38
N ALA A 33 -18.79 4.72 -22.63
CA ALA A 33 -19.19 5.06 -21.26
C ALA A 33 -20.52 4.42 -20.87
N LYS A 34 -20.43 3.30 -20.16
CA LYS A 34 -21.58 2.61 -19.57
C LYS A 34 -21.99 3.40 -18.33
N PRO A 35 -23.13 4.11 -18.33
CA PRO A 35 -23.46 5.08 -17.28
C PRO A 35 -23.76 4.43 -15.92
N LYS A 36 -23.95 3.10 -15.90
CA LYS A 36 -24.26 2.34 -14.69
C LYS A 36 -23.12 1.42 -14.24
N LEU A 37 -21.99 1.39 -14.96
CA LEU A 37 -20.88 0.50 -14.60
C LEU A 37 -20.19 1.04 -13.34
N LYS A 38 -20.31 0.30 -12.24
CA LYS A 38 -19.75 0.63 -10.93
C LYS A 38 -18.45 -0.12 -10.66
N THR A 39 -18.34 -1.36 -11.12
CA THR A 39 -17.18 -2.22 -10.85
C THR A 39 -16.51 -2.65 -12.15
N LEU A 40 -15.19 -2.45 -12.24
CA LEU A 40 -14.37 -2.98 -13.31
C LEU A 40 -13.16 -3.71 -12.74
N ASN A 41 -13.08 -5.00 -13.02
CA ASN A 41 -11.92 -5.83 -12.69
C ASN A 41 -11.22 -6.23 -13.99
N PHE A 42 -9.92 -5.95 -14.07
CA PHE A 42 -9.05 -6.37 -15.15
C PHE A 42 -7.90 -7.17 -14.55
N ILE A 43 -7.89 -8.48 -14.79
CA ILE A 43 -7.02 -9.41 -14.07
C ILE A 43 -6.31 -10.32 -15.09
N GLN A 44 -4.98 -10.32 -15.05
CA GLN A 44 -4.16 -11.36 -15.68
C GLN A 44 -3.90 -12.45 -14.63
N ASP A 45 -4.57 -13.60 -14.80
CA ASP A 45 -4.52 -14.75 -13.89
C ASP A 45 -3.23 -15.57 -14.09
N ASN A 46 -2.55 -15.44 -15.23
CA ASN A 46 -1.33 -16.20 -15.48
C ASN A 46 -0.19 -15.71 -14.57
N PRO A 47 0.40 -16.58 -13.72
CA PRO A 47 1.45 -16.19 -12.80
C PRO A 47 2.73 -15.72 -13.51
N ARG A 48 2.96 -16.12 -14.76
CA ARG A 48 4.18 -15.81 -15.52
C ARG A 48 4.02 -14.67 -16.52
N GLU A 49 2.85 -14.05 -16.60
CA GLU A 49 2.57 -13.00 -17.57
C GLU A 49 2.07 -11.73 -16.87
N THR A 50 2.38 -10.60 -17.49
CA THR A 50 1.78 -9.31 -17.19
C THR A 50 1.16 -8.77 -18.47
N TYR A 51 -0.10 -8.33 -18.40
CA TYR A 51 -0.77 -7.75 -19.56
C TYR A 51 -0.27 -6.31 -19.82
N GLY A 52 0.24 -6.04 -21.03
CA GLY A 52 0.61 -4.69 -21.42
C GLY A 52 -0.58 -3.91 -21.97
N MET A 53 -1.14 -2.98 -21.19
CA MET A 53 -2.15 -2.07 -21.72
C MET A 53 -1.53 -1.12 -22.75
N ILE A 54 -2.14 -1.07 -23.92
CA ILE A 54 -1.78 -0.10 -24.98
C ILE A 54 -2.75 1.09 -24.96
N LEU A 55 -2.43 2.14 -25.71
CA LEU A 55 -3.30 3.33 -25.81
C LEU A 55 -4.75 3.00 -26.18
N ASN A 56 -4.95 2.00 -27.04
CA ASN A 56 -6.28 1.57 -27.46
C ASN A 56 -7.05 0.83 -26.36
N ASP A 57 -6.41 0.45 -25.25
CA ASP A 57 -7.11 -0.16 -24.12
C ASP A 57 -7.62 0.92 -23.12
N ILE A 58 -7.10 2.16 -23.17
CA ILE A 58 -7.47 3.26 -22.26
C ILE A 58 -8.99 3.54 -22.22
N PRO A 59 -9.72 3.58 -23.36
CA PRO A 59 -11.16 3.81 -23.34
C PRO A 59 -11.96 2.79 -22.51
N LEU A 60 -11.43 1.58 -22.28
CA LEU A 60 -12.05 0.57 -21.42
C LEU A 60 -12.14 0.99 -19.95
N LEU A 61 -11.31 1.94 -19.53
CA LEU A 61 -11.31 2.46 -18.17
C LEU A 61 -12.09 3.78 -18.05
N PHE A 62 -12.56 4.36 -19.16
CA PHE A 62 -13.14 5.71 -19.18
C PHE A 62 -14.63 5.70 -18.78
N HIS A 63 -14.89 5.38 -17.53
CA HIS A 63 -16.23 5.21 -16.96
C HIS A 63 -16.44 6.08 -15.71
N PRO A 64 -17.13 7.23 -15.83
CA PRO A 64 -17.31 8.15 -14.70
C PRO A 64 -18.12 7.61 -13.52
N SER A 65 -18.92 6.57 -13.76
CA SER A 65 -19.76 5.91 -12.73
C SER A 65 -19.01 4.86 -11.91
N LEU A 66 -17.73 4.58 -12.22
CA LEU A 66 -16.97 3.58 -11.49
C LEU A 66 -16.77 3.99 -10.04
N THR A 67 -17.14 3.08 -9.15
CA THR A 67 -16.84 3.12 -7.71
C THR A 67 -15.72 2.16 -7.37
N THR A 68 -15.49 1.11 -8.16
CA THR A 68 -14.46 0.12 -7.88
C THR A 68 -13.68 -0.22 -9.14
N LEU A 69 -12.35 -0.09 -9.06
CA LEU A 69 -11.43 -0.48 -10.12
C LEU A 69 -10.38 -1.43 -9.55
N LYS A 70 -10.21 -2.59 -10.18
CA LYS A 70 -9.11 -3.51 -9.90
C LYS A 70 -8.30 -3.78 -11.16
N LEU A 71 -7.02 -3.46 -11.14
CA LEU A 71 -6.05 -3.77 -12.18
C LEU A 71 -4.99 -4.69 -11.58
N GLN A 72 -4.92 -5.93 -12.05
CA GLN A 72 -4.00 -6.93 -11.51
C GLN A 72 -3.09 -7.50 -12.60
N LYS A 73 -1.78 -7.38 -12.37
CA LYS A 73 -0.71 -7.79 -13.29
C LYS A 73 -0.85 -7.10 -14.65
N VAL A 74 -0.91 -5.78 -14.62
CA VAL A 74 -1.09 -4.93 -15.81
C VAL A 74 0.00 -3.87 -15.89
N ARG A 75 0.73 -3.77 -17.02
CA ARG A 75 1.61 -2.62 -17.30
C ARG A 75 0.77 -1.44 -17.75
N ILE A 76 0.93 -0.30 -17.06
CA ILE A 76 0.15 0.92 -17.28
C ILE A 76 0.99 2.11 -17.76
N ARG A 77 2.22 1.86 -18.22
CA ARG A 77 3.15 2.89 -18.70
C ARG A 77 2.53 3.85 -19.73
N GLU A 78 1.67 3.34 -20.60
CA GLU A 78 1.04 4.12 -21.68
C GLU A 78 0.16 5.27 -21.18
N PHE A 79 -0.34 5.20 -19.94
CA PHE A 79 -1.10 6.30 -19.32
C PHE A 79 -0.23 7.53 -19.04
N GLY A 80 1.10 7.37 -18.94
CA GLY A 80 2.02 8.48 -18.71
C GLY A 80 2.18 9.43 -19.89
N ARG A 81 1.66 9.08 -21.09
CA ARG A 81 1.79 9.94 -22.27
C ARG A 81 1.08 11.29 -22.08
N PRO A 82 1.66 12.42 -22.53
CA PRO A 82 1.03 13.73 -22.43
C PRO A 82 -0.35 13.83 -23.07
N SER A 83 -0.61 13.05 -24.14
CA SER A 83 -1.90 13.01 -24.83
C SER A 83 -3.01 12.33 -24.05
N VAL A 84 -2.67 11.52 -23.04
CA VAL A 84 -3.65 10.82 -22.20
C VAL A 84 -4.16 11.80 -21.14
N ARG A 85 -5.46 12.02 -21.11
CA ARG A 85 -6.10 12.86 -20.09
C ARG A 85 -6.26 12.07 -18.78
N PRO A 86 -6.31 12.76 -17.62
CA PRO A 86 -6.72 12.13 -16.37
C PRO A 86 -8.08 11.41 -16.52
N LEU A 87 -8.22 10.27 -15.85
CA LEU A 87 -9.41 9.44 -15.89
C LEU A 87 -10.55 10.08 -15.08
N PRO A 88 -11.82 9.84 -15.45
CA PRO A 88 -12.97 10.55 -14.87
C PRO A 88 -13.44 9.92 -13.54
N PHE A 89 -12.50 9.63 -12.64
CA PHE A 89 -12.73 8.82 -11.44
C PHE A 89 -13.23 9.59 -10.22
N GLU A 90 -14.14 10.53 -10.42
CA GLU A 90 -14.67 11.36 -9.32
C GLU A 90 -15.44 10.55 -8.28
N ASN A 91 -16.10 9.45 -8.70
CA ASN A 91 -16.89 8.56 -7.84
C ASN A 91 -16.11 7.31 -7.39
N LEU A 92 -14.83 7.20 -7.75
CA LEU A 92 -14.05 6.01 -7.43
C LEU A 92 -13.86 5.93 -5.92
N ASP A 93 -14.30 4.83 -5.34
CA ASP A 93 -14.35 4.53 -3.91
C ASP A 93 -13.20 3.61 -3.50
N SER A 94 -12.93 2.59 -4.32
CA SER A 94 -11.88 1.61 -4.09
C SER A 94 -11.04 1.40 -5.34
N PHE A 95 -9.72 1.48 -5.18
CA PHE A 95 -8.76 1.24 -6.25
C PHE A 95 -7.73 0.20 -5.82
N TYR A 96 -7.65 -0.88 -6.58
CA TYR A 96 -6.71 -1.98 -6.38
C TYR A 96 -5.77 -2.03 -7.58
N LEU A 97 -4.49 -1.77 -7.35
CA LEU A 97 -3.49 -1.67 -8.41
C LEU A 97 -2.30 -2.58 -8.11
N HIS A 98 -2.18 -3.63 -8.90
CA HIS A 98 -0.97 -4.43 -9.00
C HIS A 98 -0.42 -4.26 -10.41
N ALA A 99 0.59 -3.40 -10.54
CA ALA A 99 1.13 -3.00 -11.83
C ALA A 99 2.65 -2.84 -11.79
N PRO A 100 3.39 -3.47 -12.73
CA PRO A 100 4.75 -3.08 -13.02
C PRO A 100 4.78 -1.82 -13.90
N ASP A 101 5.94 -1.15 -13.96
CA ASP A 101 6.22 0.00 -14.83
C ASP A 101 5.28 1.20 -14.63
N TYR A 102 5.23 1.72 -13.40
CA TYR A 102 4.52 2.96 -13.05
C TYR A 102 5.48 4.13 -12.87
N SER A 103 4.93 5.34 -12.98
CA SER A 103 5.60 6.61 -12.64
C SER A 103 4.61 7.54 -11.96
N TYR A 104 5.09 8.66 -11.43
CA TYR A 104 4.21 9.69 -10.88
C TYR A 104 3.16 10.13 -11.92
N GLU A 105 3.56 10.42 -13.17
CA GLU A 105 2.66 10.88 -14.23
C GLU A 105 1.58 9.86 -14.57
N VAL A 106 1.96 8.58 -14.56
CA VAL A 106 1.05 7.45 -14.79
C VAL A 106 0.02 7.38 -13.68
N LEU A 107 0.45 7.29 -12.41
CA LEU A 107 -0.44 7.17 -11.26
C LEU A 107 -1.35 8.40 -11.11
N ASN A 108 -0.80 9.58 -11.39
CA ASN A 108 -1.56 10.83 -11.38
C ASN A 108 -2.73 10.82 -12.38
N LYS A 109 -2.67 10.06 -13.50
CA LYS A 109 -3.85 9.92 -14.39
C LYS A 109 -5.02 9.24 -13.70
N PHE A 110 -4.78 8.34 -12.75
CA PHE A 110 -5.82 7.63 -12.01
C PHE A 110 -6.29 8.46 -10.82
N LEU A 111 -5.34 9.04 -10.06
CA LEU A 111 -5.62 9.63 -8.75
C LEU A 111 -6.04 11.10 -8.79
N LYS A 112 -5.66 11.87 -9.84
CA LYS A 112 -5.92 13.32 -9.90
C LYS A 112 -7.37 13.73 -9.67
N ASN A 113 -8.31 12.92 -10.14
CA ASN A 113 -9.75 13.18 -10.03
C ASN A 113 -10.43 12.31 -8.95
N ALA A 114 -9.70 11.42 -8.27
CA ALA A 114 -10.25 10.41 -7.37
C ALA A 114 -10.62 10.94 -5.98
N LYS A 115 -11.39 12.03 -5.92
CA LYS A 115 -11.70 12.76 -4.68
C LYS A 115 -12.55 11.96 -3.68
N SER A 116 -13.27 10.94 -4.15
CA SER A 116 -14.12 10.08 -3.30
C SER A 116 -13.41 8.81 -2.83
N LEU A 117 -12.13 8.62 -3.17
CA LEU A 117 -11.39 7.39 -2.90
C LEU A 117 -11.26 7.18 -1.39
N ARG A 118 -11.81 6.07 -0.90
CA ARG A 118 -11.71 5.65 0.52
C ARG A 118 -10.69 4.54 0.72
N HIS A 119 -10.45 3.69 -0.28
CA HIS A 119 -9.51 2.56 -0.19
C HIS A 119 -8.58 2.54 -1.40
N LEU A 120 -7.27 2.66 -1.14
CA LEU A 120 -6.23 2.38 -2.12
C LEU A 120 -5.38 1.20 -1.65
N GLU A 121 -5.29 0.19 -2.52
CA GLU A 121 -4.36 -0.91 -2.41
C GLU A 121 -3.41 -0.87 -3.61
N PHE A 122 -2.12 -0.75 -3.34
CA PHE A 122 -1.06 -0.71 -4.32
C PHE A 122 -0.06 -1.84 -4.06
N HIS A 123 0.26 -2.61 -5.10
CA HIS A 123 1.26 -3.67 -5.06
C HIS A 123 2.30 -3.43 -6.15
N HIS A 124 3.54 -3.19 -5.72
CA HIS A 124 4.71 -3.22 -6.57
C HIS A 124 5.20 -4.67 -6.73
N PRO A 125 5.20 -5.23 -7.96
CA PRO A 125 5.59 -6.61 -8.19
C PRO A 125 7.10 -6.83 -8.08
N PHE A 126 7.48 -8.02 -7.59
CA PHE A 126 8.88 -8.45 -7.40
C PHE A 126 9.79 -8.31 -8.64
N GLU A 127 9.22 -8.39 -9.85
CA GLU A 127 9.96 -8.48 -11.12
C GLU A 127 10.45 -7.13 -11.68
N VAL A 128 10.18 -6.01 -11.00
CA VAL A 128 10.60 -4.67 -11.44
C VAL A 128 11.87 -4.25 -10.70
N SER A 129 12.96 -4.03 -11.43
CA SER A 129 14.21 -3.58 -10.80
C SER A 129 14.03 -2.20 -10.15
N ALA A 130 14.49 -2.06 -8.91
CA ALA A 130 14.57 -0.88 -8.05
C ALA A 130 15.33 0.34 -8.60
N ARG A 131 15.55 0.44 -9.92
CA ARG A 131 16.47 1.43 -10.49
C ARG A 131 16.00 2.88 -10.31
N SER A 132 14.79 3.10 -9.77
CA SER A 132 14.26 4.41 -9.42
C SER A 132 13.46 4.32 -8.12
N ASP A 133 13.62 5.32 -7.25
CA ASP A 133 12.78 5.50 -6.07
C ASP A 133 11.29 5.48 -6.46
N PRO A 134 10.40 4.93 -5.61
CA PRO A 134 8.97 4.99 -5.86
C PRO A 134 8.48 6.46 -5.91
N PRO A 135 7.39 6.76 -6.64
CA PRO A 135 6.69 8.02 -6.53
C PRO A 135 6.25 8.28 -5.09
N ASP A 136 6.27 9.55 -4.70
CA ASP A 136 5.74 9.98 -3.41
C ASP A 136 4.20 9.89 -3.39
N PHE A 137 3.69 8.90 -2.67
CA PHE A 137 2.24 8.72 -2.51
C PHE A 137 1.62 9.81 -1.63
N SER A 138 2.37 10.45 -0.74
CA SER A 138 1.84 11.54 0.09
C SER A 138 1.45 12.76 -0.76
N GLU A 139 2.16 13.01 -1.86
CA GLU A 139 1.83 14.03 -2.85
C GLU A 139 0.70 13.56 -3.79
N LEU A 140 0.80 12.34 -4.33
CA LEU A 140 -0.18 11.80 -5.28
C LEU A 140 -1.61 11.71 -4.71
N LEU A 141 -1.73 11.52 -3.39
CA LEU A 141 -2.99 11.31 -2.68
C LEU A 141 -3.63 12.61 -2.15
N GLN A 142 -3.01 13.77 -2.37
CA GLN A 142 -3.59 15.06 -1.99
C GLN A 142 -5.03 15.29 -2.48
N PRO A 143 -5.43 14.85 -3.70
CA PRO A 143 -6.82 14.98 -4.15
C PRO A 143 -7.86 14.23 -3.29
N CYS A 144 -7.43 13.18 -2.57
CA CYS A 144 -8.29 12.34 -1.72
C CYS A 144 -7.96 12.45 -0.22
N LYS A 145 -7.21 13.48 0.20
CA LYS A 145 -6.76 13.64 1.60
C LYS A 145 -7.88 13.64 2.66
N SER A 146 -9.10 14.04 2.26
CA SER A 146 -10.28 14.13 3.14
C SER A 146 -11.21 12.92 3.05
N SER A 147 -10.93 11.96 2.15
CA SER A 147 -11.78 10.79 1.90
C SER A 147 -11.04 9.48 2.11
N LEU A 148 -9.73 9.43 1.86
CA LEU A 148 -8.93 8.21 1.98
C LEU A 148 -8.88 7.72 3.43
N GLN A 149 -9.43 6.53 3.67
CA GLN A 149 -9.50 5.89 4.99
C GLN A 149 -8.50 4.74 5.13
N ILE A 150 -8.23 4.04 4.02
CA ILE A 150 -7.36 2.86 3.98
C ILE A 150 -6.33 3.06 2.87
N LEU A 151 -5.05 3.00 3.27
CA LEU A 151 -3.91 3.02 2.37
C LEU A 151 -3.04 1.79 2.62
N GLU A 152 -2.89 0.98 1.59
CA GLU A 152 -2.06 -0.20 1.56
C GLU A 152 -1.03 -0.05 0.45
N LEU A 153 0.24 0.11 0.82
CA LEU A 153 1.35 0.22 -0.13
C LEU A 153 2.30 -0.95 0.09
N TRP A 154 2.26 -1.94 -0.81
CA TRP A 154 3.03 -3.17 -0.74
C TRP A 154 4.14 -3.18 -1.77
N TRP A 155 5.36 -3.51 -1.32
CA TRP A 155 6.52 -3.68 -2.19
C TRP A 155 7.07 -5.09 -2.09
N ASP A 156 6.61 -5.98 -2.97
CA ASP A 156 6.99 -7.39 -2.96
C ASP A 156 8.47 -7.61 -3.30
N CYS A 157 9.10 -6.68 -4.02
CA CYS A 157 10.56 -6.58 -4.06
C CYS A 157 11.00 -5.31 -3.35
N MET A 158 11.81 -5.48 -2.33
CA MET A 158 13.08 -4.79 -2.19
C MET A 158 13.86 -5.51 -1.09
N ASP A 159 15.17 -5.67 -1.29
CA ASP A 159 16.07 -5.56 -0.15
C ASP A 159 15.70 -4.23 0.54
N PRO A 160 15.18 -4.21 1.79
CA PRO A 160 14.65 -3.02 2.45
C PRO A 160 15.57 -1.80 2.35
N LEU A 161 16.86 -2.04 2.10
CA LEU A 161 17.92 -1.08 1.83
C LEU A 161 17.74 -0.18 0.58
N CYS A 162 16.77 -0.41 -0.30
CA CYS A 162 16.67 0.30 -1.59
C CYS A 162 15.88 1.63 -1.59
N PHE A 163 15.17 2.00 -0.51
CA PHE A 163 14.50 3.30 -0.43
C PHE A 163 15.49 4.39 0.02
N ASN A 164 15.95 5.23 -0.92
CA ASN A 164 16.82 6.37 -0.62
C ASN A 164 16.04 7.70 -0.50
N ASN A 165 14.71 7.63 -0.49
CA ASN A 165 13.83 8.79 -0.38
C ASN A 165 13.76 9.30 1.07
N PRO A 166 13.37 10.58 1.29
CA PRO A 166 13.25 11.16 2.63
C PRO A 166 12.03 10.67 3.44
N GLY A 167 11.35 9.61 3.03
CA GLY A 167 10.07 9.17 3.60
C GLY A 167 8.86 9.90 3.02
N MET A 168 7.66 9.32 3.23
CA MET A 168 6.38 9.82 2.73
C MET A 168 5.57 10.46 3.87
N LYS A 169 5.18 11.73 3.72
CA LYS A 169 4.57 12.52 4.79
C LYS A 169 3.05 12.46 4.79
N PHE A 170 2.46 11.52 5.53
CA PHE A 170 1.01 11.34 5.51
C PHE A 170 0.22 12.15 6.55
N ALA A 171 0.85 13.04 7.32
CA ALA A 171 0.18 13.84 8.37
C ALA A 171 -1.04 14.63 7.86
N ASP A 172 -0.99 15.12 6.62
CA ASP A 172 -2.08 15.89 6.00
C ASP A 172 -3.28 15.04 5.55
N LEU A 173 -3.15 13.71 5.51
CA LEU A 173 -4.24 12.78 5.17
C LEU A 173 -5.08 12.48 6.41
N THR A 174 -5.74 13.51 6.92
CA THR A 174 -6.49 13.46 8.19
C THR A 174 -7.65 12.46 8.22
N ALA A 175 -8.14 11.98 7.07
CA ALA A 175 -9.17 10.93 7.01
C ALA A 175 -8.58 9.51 7.16
N LEU A 176 -7.26 9.36 7.06
CA LEU A 176 -6.59 8.07 7.01
C LEU A 176 -6.61 7.38 8.39
N GLN A 177 -7.16 6.17 8.42
CA GLN A 177 -7.35 5.37 9.63
C GLN A 177 -6.52 4.08 9.62
N TYR A 178 -6.19 3.57 8.44
CA TYR A 178 -5.37 2.38 8.25
C TYR A 178 -4.24 2.68 7.26
N LEU A 179 -3.00 2.42 7.68
CA LEU A 179 -1.80 2.58 6.86
C LEU A 179 -0.97 1.30 6.95
N ALA A 180 -0.86 0.59 5.83
CA ALA A 180 0.12 -0.48 5.67
C ALA A 180 1.22 -0.01 4.72
N ILE A 181 2.46 -0.03 5.20
CA ILE A 181 3.63 0.46 4.45
C ILE A 181 4.93 -0.12 5.05
N PRO A 182 5.98 -0.37 4.24
CA PRO A 182 7.30 -0.65 4.78
C PRO A 182 7.84 0.55 5.59
N PRO A 183 8.47 0.34 6.77
CA PRO A 183 8.98 1.43 7.60
C PRO A 183 9.89 2.40 6.85
N ARG A 184 10.79 1.88 6.01
CA ARG A 184 11.72 2.71 5.22
C ARG A 184 11.05 3.51 4.11
N ALA A 185 9.94 3.03 3.54
CA ALA A 185 9.17 3.84 2.61
C ALA A 185 8.42 4.97 3.33
N LEU A 186 8.00 4.73 4.58
CA LEU A 186 7.33 5.73 5.41
C LEU A 186 8.31 6.80 5.91
N PHE A 187 9.44 6.40 6.51
CA PHE A 187 10.33 7.32 7.24
C PHE A 187 11.66 7.59 6.53
N GLY A 188 11.92 6.96 5.38
CA GLY A 188 13.25 6.97 4.76
C GLY A 188 14.28 6.18 5.59
N PRO A 189 15.59 6.40 5.37
CA PRO A 189 16.62 5.91 6.29
C PRO A 189 16.54 6.66 7.63
N TYR A 190 16.04 6.02 8.70
CA TYR A 190 15.96 6.61 10.04
C TYR A 190 17.03 6.01 10.97
N TRP A 191 17.98 6.84 11.36
CA TRP A 191 19.08 6.53 12.30
C TRP A 191 19.21 7.64 13.36
N PHE A 192 18.08 8.14 13.86
CA PHE A 192 18.10 9.35 14.69
C PHE A 192 18.59 9.06 16.11
N GLU A 193 19.74 9.64 16.44
CA GLU A 193 20.33 9.62 17.78
C GLU A 193 19.53 10.47 18.78
N ASN A 194 18.89 11.55 18.31
CA ASN A 194 18.14 12.51 19.14
C ASN A 194 16.63 12.25 19.14
N ASP A 195 16.02 12.23 20.32
CA ASP A 195 14.60 11.93 20.51
C ASP A 195 13.67 13.03 19.95
N LEU A 196 14.09 14.30 19.94
CA LEU A 196 13.26 15.39 19.38
C LEU A 196 13.10 15.27 17.85
N ASP A 197 14.18 14.94 17.16
CA ASP A 197 14.15 14.74 15.70
C ASP A 197 13.30 13.51 15.35
N PHE A 198 13.40 12.46 16.19
CA PHE A 198 12.56 11.28 16.08
C PHE A 198 11.06 11.62 16.24
N LEU A 199 10.70 12.42 17.24
CA LEU A 199 9.31 12.84 17.47
C LEU A 199 8.75 13.70 16.34
N GLN A 200 9.56 14.63 15.81
CA GLN A 200 9.13 15.45 14.68
C GLN A 200 8.90 14.59 13.43
N MET A 201 9.78 13.60 13.18
CA MET A 201 9.56 12.62 12.12
C MET A 201 8.22 11.90 12.31
N LEU A 202 7.89 11.39 13.50
CA LEU A 202 6.59 10.72 13.69
C LEU A 202 5.40 11.64 13.35
N LYS A 203 5.44 12.90 13.79
CA LYS A 203 4.37 13.90 13.52
C LYS A 203 4.22 14.23 12.04
N ASP A 204 5.31 14.25 11.29
CA ASP A 204 5.30 14.57 9.85
C ASP A 204 4.76 13.41 9.00
N HIS A 205 4.98 12.17 9.43
CA HIS A 205 4.74 10.99 8.60
C HIS A 205 3.47 10.23 8.99
N ILE A 206 3.03 10.29 10.25
CA ILE A 206 1.86 9.54 10.74
C ILE A 206 0.60 10.43 10.75
N PRO A 207 -0.50 9.99 10.13
CA PRO A 207 -1.77 10.70 10.20
C PRO A 207 -2.30 10.80 11.64
N PRO A 208 -2.87 11.94 12.05
CA PRO A 208 -3.34 12.13 13.43
C PRO A 208 -4.53 11.22 13.82
N ASN A 209 -5.31 10.78 12.84
CA ASN A 209 -6.48 9.91 13.04
C ASN A 209 -6.21 8.43 12.73
N LEU A 210 -4.93 8.06 12.57
CA LEU A 210 -4.55 6.69 12.29
C LEU A 210 -4.95 5.79 13.47
N LYS A 211 -5.68 4.71 13.18
CA LYS A 211 -6.09 3.68 14.14
C LYS A 211 -5.17 2.46 14.08
N VAL A 212 -4.70 2.12 12.88
CA VAL A 212 -3.88 0.95 12.61
C VAL A 212 -2.65 1.36 11.79
N LEU A 213 -1.47 1.12 12.36
CA LEU A 213 -0.20 1.19 11.65
C LEU A 213 0.30 -0.23 11.42
N PHE A 214 0.39 -0.63 10.15
CA PHE A 214 0.91 -1.93 9.75
C PHE A 214 2.27 -1.72 9.06
N LEU A 215 3.33 -2.14 9.74
CA LEU A 215 4.71 -2.03 9.28
C LEU A 215 5.11 -3.30 8.53
N GLN A 216 5.31 -3.18 7.22
CA GLN A 216 5.59 -4.34 6.37
C GLN A 216 7.07 -4.68 6.38
N ASP A 217 7.36 -5.97 6.48
CA ASP A 217 8.67 -6.60 6.27
C ASP A 217 9.79 -5.99 7.13
N ILE A 218 9.53 -5.89 8.43
CA ILE A 218 10.54 -5.50 9.41
C ILE A 218 11.67 -6.53 9.42
N SER A 219 12.89 -6.05 9.21
CA SER A 219 14.09 -6.87 9.25
C SER A 219 14.39 -7.28 10.70
N PRO A 220 14.49 -8.59 10.97
CA PRO A 220 14.91 -9.10 12.28
C PRO A 220 16.43 -8.95 12.47
N CYS A 221 16.88 -8.99 13.71
CA CYS A 221 18.25 -9.37 14.06
C CYS A 221 18.24 -10.52 15.07
N TRP A 222 19.31 -11.31 15.09
CA TRP A 222 19.51 -12.33 16.11
C TRP A 222 20.06 -11.68 17.38
N SER A 223 19.58 -12.08 18.54
CA SER A 223 20.13 -11.60 19.82
C SER A 223 21.58 -12.07 20.00
N ASP A 224 22.51 -11.14 20.24
CA ASP A 224 23.90 -11.46 20.54
C ASP A 224 24.07 -12.14 21.92
N GLU A 225 23.07 -12.05 22.81
CA GLU A 225 23.10 -12.57 24.19
C GLU A 225 23.24 -14.09 24.30
N GLU A 226 23.06 -14.85 23.21
CA GLU A 226 23.24 -16.32 23.19
C GLU A 226 24.58 -16.78 22.62
N LEU A 227 25.47 -15.88 22.19
CA LEU A 227 26.76 -16.26 21.59
C LEU A 227 27.91 -16.41 22.60
N ASP A 228 27.73 -15.98 23.86
CA ASP A 228 28.82 -15.89 24.85
C ASP A 228 28.66 -16.80 26.10
N GLU A 229 27.62 -17.63 26.19
CA GLU A 229 27.51 -18.66 27.23
C GLU A 229 27.38 -20.05 26.59
N GLU A 230 28.01 -21.06 27.19
CA GLU A 230 28.06 -22.45 26.72
C GLU A 230 26.71 -22.92 26.18
N LEU A 231 26.55 -22.93 24.85
CA LEU A 231 25.33 -23.31 24.17
C LEU A 231 24.90 -24.70 24.63
N ASP A 232 23.76 -24.79 25.34
CA ASP A 232 22.92 -25.97 25.24
C ASP A 232 22.62 -26.13 23.74
N GLU A 233 22.99 -27.27 23.14
CA GLU A 233 22.93 -27.54 21.69
C GLU A 233 21.51 -27.44 21.07
N ASP A 234 20.50 -27.08 21.86
CA ASP A 234 19.07 -27.12 21.55
C ASP A 234 18.36 -25.75 21.58
N CYS A 235 19.06 -24.63 21.84
CA CYS A 235 18.44 -23.29 21.79
C CYS A 235 18.73 -22.59 20.46
N ASP A 236 17.69 -22.43 19.64
CA ASP A 236 17.74 -21.58 18.43
C ASP A 236 17.71 -20.09 18.84
N PRO A 237 18.56 -19.22 18.26
CA PRO A 237 18.61 -17.81 18.62
C PRO A 237 17.26 -17.12 18.41
N GLU A 238 16.85 -16.28 19.36
CA GLU A 238 15.59 -15.53 19.23
C GLU A 238 15.76 -14.38 18.23
N ALA A 239 14.81 -14.28 17.30
CA ALA A 239 14.74 -13.17 16.36
C ALA A 239 14.07 -11.96 17.04
N ILE A 240 14.86 -10.90 17.24
CA ILE A 240 14.45 -9.65 17.88
C ILE A 240 14.30 -8.52 16.86
N LEU A 241 13.63 -7.44 17.27
CA LEU A 241 13.57 -6.20 16.50
C LEU A 241 14.94 -5.52 16.46
N LEU A 242 15.29 -4.92 15.32
CA LEU A 242 16.42 -4.00 15.25
C LEU A 242 16.22 -2.83 16.23
N PRO A 243 17.30 -2.26 16.80
CA PRO A 243 17.21 -1.18 17.79
C PRO A 243 16.35 0.02 17.36
N ASN A 244 16.38 0.38 16.07
CA ASN A 244 15.58 1.49 15.54
C ASN A 244 14.10 1.16 15.41
N ASP A 245 13.75 -0.08 15.09
CA ASP A 245 12.36 -0.53 15.01
C ASP A 245 11.75 -0.65 16.41
N TYR A 246 12.55 -1.16 17.37
CA TYR A 246 12.20 -1.10 18.78
C TYR A 246 11.99 0.35 19.25
N LYS A 247 12.93 1.27 18.94
CA LYS A 247 12.81 2.70 19.28
C LYS A 247 11.58 3.34 18.65
N LEU A 248 11.24 2.99 17.41
CA LEU A 248 10.04 3.43 16.71
C LEU A 248 8.77 3.06 17.47
N ILE A 249 8.59 1.77 17.77
CA ILE A 249 7.40 1.28 18.46
C ILE A 249 7.33 1.89 19.87
N LYS A 250 8.44 1.91 20.60
CA LYS A 250 8.51 2.51 21.94
C LYS A 250 8.13 4.00 21.94
N ALA A 251 8.61 4.77 20.97
CA ALA A 251 8.29 6.19 20.86
C ALA A 251 6.79 6.42 20.58
N LEU A 252 6.17 5.58 19.75
CA LEU A 252 4.72 5.64 19.49
C LEU A 252 3.89 5.37 20.74
N LEU A 253 4.29 4.39 21.55
CA LEU A 253 3.63 4.06 22.81
C LEU A 253 3.85 5.18 23.85
N THR A 254 5.09 5.66 23.98
CA THR A 254 5.46 6.69 24.97
C THR A 254 4.77 8.02 24.71
N ASN A 255 4.49 8.36 23.44
CA ASN A 255 3.90 9.64 23.05
C ASN A 255 2.48 9.44 22.49
N LYS A 256 1.72 8.54 23.12
CA LYS A 256 0.38 8.13 22.68
C LYS A 256 -0.60 9.29 22.55
N GLU A 257 -0.43 10.33 23.35
CA GLU A 257 -1.22 11.57 23.31
C GLU A 257 -1.11 12.33 21.99
N LEU A 258 -0.01 12.15 21.25
CA LEU A 258 0.16 12.70 19.90
C LEU A 258 -0.61 11.91 18.84
N PHE A 259 -0.90 10.63 19.12
CA PHE A 259 -1.59 9.70 18.23
C PHE A 259 -2.81 9.10 18.94
N PRO A 260 -3.79 9.91 19.36
CA PRO A 260 -4.85 9.49 20.27
C PRO A 260 -5.76 8.41 19.67
N SER A 261 -5.87 8.36 18.35
CA SER A 261 -6.68 7.37 17.62
C SER A 261 -5.99 6.03 17.44
N LEU A 262 -4.67 5.93 17.63
CA LEU A 262 -3.92 4.70 17.39
C LEU A 262 -4.36 3.62 18.38
N ARG A 263 -4.62 2.41 17.87
CA ARG A 263 -5.08 1.23 18.63
C ARG A 263 -4.24 -0.01 18.31
N TYR A 264 -3.74 -0.12 17.08
CA TYR A 264 -2.94 -1.26 16.64
C TYR A 264 -1.64 -0.81 16.00
N ILE A 265 -0.56 -1.45 16.42
CA ILE A 265 0.70 -1.48 15.68
C ILE A 265 0.97 -2.94 15.34
N ALA A 266 1.01 -3.27 14.06
CA ALA A 266 1.26 -4.63 13.62
C ALA A 266 2.43 -4.66 12.65
N TRP A 267 3.12 -5.79 12.55
CA TRP A 267 4.17 -5.96 11.54
C TRP A 267 4.29 -7.37 11.02
N THR A 268 4.83 -7.49 9.81
CA THR A 268 5.34 -8.76 9.25
C THR A 268 6.85 -8.81 9.40
N SER A 269 7.39 -10.01 9.58
CA SER A 269 8.84 -10.28 9.55
C SER A 269 9.09 -11.64 8.91
N GLU A 270 10.17 -11.76 8.13
CA GLU A 270 10.47 -12.95 7.33
C GLU A 270 10.63 -14.23 8.18
N ILE A 271 11.29 -14.11 9.32
CA ILE A 271 11.57 -15.23 10.24
C ILE A 271 10.71 -15.19 11.51
N GLY A 272 9.85 -14.17 11.62
CA GLY A 272 9.02 -13.88 12.80
C GLY A 272 9.82 -13.22 13.92
N THR A 273 9.38 -12.05 14.38
CA THR A 273 9.91 -11.38 15.57
C THR A 273 8.81 -11.29 16.61
N ILE A 274 8.96 -12.05 17.70
CA ILE A 274 7.97 -12.01 18.79
C ILE A 274 7.96 -10.57 19.34
N PRO A 275 6.77 -9.97 19.55
CA PRO A 275 6.69 -8.66 20.19
C PRO A 275 7.43 -8.68 21.54
N PRO A 276 8.40 -7.78 21.76
CA PRO A 276 9.09 -7.68 23.05
C PRO A 276 8.09 -7.50 24.20
N GLU A 277 8.24 -8.27 25.28
CA GLU A 277 7.29 -8.32 26.40
C GLU A 277 7.07 -6.93 27.03
N ASP A 278 8.13 -6.12 27.12
CA ASP A 278 8.04 -4.77 27.66
C ASP A 278 7.17 -3.86 26.78
N LEU A 279 7.30 -3.94 25.45
CA LEU A 279 6.46 -3.20 24.52
C LEU A 279 5.00 -3.68 24.57
N ASP A 280 4.77 -4.98 24.72
CA ASP A 280 3.42 -5.55 24.81
C ASP A 280 2.70 -5.09 26.08
N ASN A 281 3.40 -5.13 27.22
CA ASN A 281 2.90 -4.62 28.49
C ASN A 281 2.58 -3.11 28.40
N MET A 282 3.48 -2.31 27.83
CA MET A 282 3.23 -0.88 27.61
C MET A 282 2.00 -0.64 26.72
N ALA A 283 1.85 -1.41 25.63
CA ALA A 283 0.70 -1.29 24.74
C ALA A 283 -0.61 -1.65 25.46
N ALA A 284 -0.61 -2.72 26.24
CA ALA A 284 -1.77 -3.17 27.02
C ALA A 284 -2.22 -2.10 28.03
N GLU A 285 -1.29 -1.47 28.76
CA GLU A 285 -1.59 -0.37 29.69
C GLU A 285 -2.25 0.84 29.00
N LEU A 286 -1.92 1.06 27.73
CA LEU A 286 -2.47 2.14 26.89
C LEU A 286 -3.76 1.76 26.16
N GLY A 287 -4.27 0.54 26.35
CA GLY A 287 -5.44 0.03 25.62
C GLY A 287 -5.18 -0.18 24.13
N MET A 288 -3.92 -0.45 23.77
CA MET A 288 -3.47 -0.76 22.42
C MET A 288 -3.14 -2.25 22.31
N ALA A 289 -2.95 -2.72 21.08
CA ALA A 289 -2.40 -4.04 20.79
C ALA A 289 -1.20 -3.91 19.85
N ILE A 290 -0.14 -4.66 20.16
CA ILE A 290 0.94 -4.94 19.23
C ILE A 290 0.85 -6.37 18.73
N LYS A 291 1.09 -6.60 17.45
CA LYS A 291 0.95 -7.93 16.84
C LYS A 291 2.01 -8.20 15.79
N LEU A 292 2.73 -9.30 15.95
CA LEU A 292 3.33 -9.99 14.82
C LEU A 292 2.20 -10.70 14.05
N VAL A 293 2.16 -10.49 12.74
CA VAL A 293 1.21 -11.16 11.84
C VAL A 293 1.98 -11.96 10.81
N ALA A 294 1.52 -13.18 10.54
CA ALA A 294 2.21 -14.07 9.59
C ALA A 294 1.98 -13.62 8.14
N ASN A 295 0.83 -13.00 7.87
CA ASN A 295 0.51 -12.46 6.55
C ASN A 295 -0.62 -11.42 6.59
N ARG A 296 -0.71 -10.67 5.49
CA ARG A 296 -1.70 -9.61 5.19
C ARG A 296 -3.15 -9.92 5.61
N PRO A 297 -3.73 -11.12 5.37
CA PRO A 297 -5.12 -11.43 5.75
C PRO A 297 -5.47 -11.43 7.24
N GLU A 298 -4.51 -11.38 8.16
CA GLU A 298 -4.79 -11.48 9.60
C GLU A 298 -5.37 -10.19 10.20
N LEU A 299 -5.18 -9.05 9.53
CA LEU A 299 -5.77 -7.75 9.88
C LEU A 299 -6.33 -7.08 8.61
N PRO A 300 -7.39 -7.63 7.99
CA PRO A 300 -7.92 -7.05 6.77
C PRO A 300 -8.50 -5.67 7.08
N PRO A 301 -8.22 -4.66 6.25
CA PRO A 301 -8.74 -3.31 6.48
C PRO A 301 -10.23 -3.27 6.11
N ASP A 302 -11.07 -3.73 7.05
CA ASP A 302 -12.54 -3.61 6.96
C ASP A 302 -12.98 -2.29 7.61
N PRO A 303 -13.65 -1.39 6.89
CA PRO A 303 -14.20 -0.16 7.44
C PRO A 303 -15.07 -0.38 8.69
N LYS A 304 -15.83 -1.48 8.75
CA LYS A 304 -16.66 -1.78 9.93
C LYS A 304 -15.83 -2.13 11.15
N TRP A 305 -14.72 -2.83 10.94
CA TRP A 305 -13.77 -3.12 12.00
C TRP A 305 -13.09 -1.83 12.46
N LEU A 306 -12.62 -1.00 11.53
CA LEU A 306 -12.05 0.32 11.85
C LEU A 306 -13.03 1.20 12.62
N ASP A 307 -14.33 1.19 12.29
CA ASP A 307 -15.36 1.93 13.02
C ASP A 307 -15.56 1.44 14.46
N SER A 308 -15.23 0.17 14.75
CA SER A 308 -15.35 -0.43 16.09
C SER A 308 -14.16 -0.16 17.02
N LEU A 309 -13.05 0.35 16.48
CA LEU A 309 -11.81 0.69 17.19
C LEU A 309 -11.82 2.12 17.77
#